data_AF-A0A7L4JM27-F1
#
_entry.id   AF-A0A7L4JM27-F1
#
_cell.length_a   1.000
_cell.length_b   1.000
_cell.length_c   1.000
_cell.angle_alpha   90.00
_cell.angle_beta   90.00
_cell.angle_gamma   90.00
#
_symmetry.space_group_name_H-M   'P 1'
#
loop_
_entity.id
_entity.type
_entity.pdbx_description
1 polymer ?
#
loop_
_entity_poly.entity_id
_entity_poly.type
_entity_poly.pdbx_seq_one_letter_code
_entity_poly.pdbx_strand_id
1 'polypeptide(L)'
;ELTVWGKAHEFFQICDLEGKGFVTREDMQRLHPELCLSLEELEKVFVTLDADGNGSLTPKEFTTGFSEFRKHVSCIEFYSCSILFTSIKKHFILPVHLTMHTGSQTDEEFHFSNLMDRLGAKMVLDDESDMKQLWLQLRKDEPHLLSSFEEFLVRIFSQLQEADNEKNELEYALKKKIAAYDEEIQHLYEEMEQQIQKERERFLLKNTERFQSYSQELESKLLSKEEEVEQLVQNQKRLEQQCTELLSGKEETNVENTKLKLTNQELLRDLERTSHELSLARQQLQVLHEEASRLHEEKEM
;
A
#
# COMPACT_ATOMS: atom_id res chain seq x y z
N GLU A 1 15.62 21.56 -36.37
CA GLU A 1 16.25 20.50 -35.54
C GLU A 1 17.78 20.54 -35.56
N LEU A 2 18.46 20.84 -36.69
CA LEU A 2 19.94 20.88 -36.79
C LEU A 2 20.67 21.96 -35.96
N THR A 3 20.02 23.05 -35.56
CA THR A 3 20.66 24.16 -34.83
C THR A 3 20.77 23.93 -33.32
N VAL A 4 19.89 23.10 -32.75
CA VAL A 4 19.90 22.78 -31.31
C VAL A 4 20.97 21.74 -31.00
N TRP A 5 21.13 20.76 -31.90
CA TRP A 5 22.14 19.72 -31.77
C TRP A 5 23.56 20.28 -31.83
N GLY A 6 23.83 21.22 -32.75
CA GLY A 6 25.14 21.89 -32.84
C GLY A 6 25.48 22.69 -31.58
N LYS A 7 24.53 23.47 -31.04
CA LYS A 7 24.74 24.26 -29.82
C LYS A 7 24.88 23.41 -28.56
N ALA A 8 24.10 22.34 -28.43
CA ALA A 8 24.22 21.42 -27.30
C ALA A 8 25.55 20.66 -27.35
N HIS A 9 26.07 20.37 -28.54
CA HIS A 9 27.39 19.74 -28.71
C HIS A 9 28.55 20.72 -28.43
N GLU A 10 28.46 21.96 -28.88
CA GLU A 10 29.42 23.03 -28.52
C GLU A 10 29.43 23.24 -27.00
N PHE A 11 28.26 23.27 -26.37
CA PHE A 11 28.15 23.42 -24.92
C PHE A 11 28.72 22.21 -24.17
N PHE A 12 28.48 21.00 -24.66
CA PHE A 12 29.10 19.79 -24.11
C PHE A 12 30.62 19.84 -24.16
N GLN A 13 31.21 20.37 -25.24
CA GLN A 13 32.66 20.56 -25.36
C GLN A 13 33.20 21.63 -24.40
N ILE A 14 32.40 22.66 -24.08
CA ILE A 14 32.75 23.67 -23.07
C ILE A 14 32.74 23.05 -21.67
N CYS A 15 31.79 22.13 -21.40
CA CYS A 15 31.71 21.40 -20.14
C CYS A 15 32.81 20.33 -19.97
N ASP A 16 33.20 19.66 -21.05
CA ASP A 16 34.20 18.59 -21.05
C ASP A 16 35.60 19.11 -21.45
N LEU A 17 36.15 20.02 -20.63
CA LEU A 17 37.48 20.62 -20.84
C LEU A 17 38.62 19.58 -20.85
N GLU A 18 38.41 18.43 -20.21
CA GLU A 18 39.38 17.33 -20.11
C GLU A 18 39.24 16.32 -21.26
N GLY A 19 38.24 16.47 -22.14
CA GLY A 19 38.03 15.62 -23.32
C GLY A 19 37.72 14.15 -22.97
N LYS A 20 37.07 13.93 -21.82
CA LYS A 20 36.80 12.61 -21.25
C LYS A 20 35.65 11.89 -21.96
N GLY A 21 34.84 12.62 -22.73
CA GLY A 21 33.65 12.12 -23.42
C GLY A 21 32.42 12.01 -22.51
N PHE A 22 32.49 12.52 -21.28
CA PHE A 22 31.40 12.58 -20.30
C PHE A 22 31.60 13.77 -19.37
N VAL A 23 30.50 14.38 -18.90
CA VAL A 23 30.52 15.54 -18.00
C VAL A 23 30.12 15.10 -16.59
N THR A 24 30.98 15.32 -15.61
CA THR A 24 30.69 14.97 -14.20
C THR A 24 30.03 16.13 -13.46
N ARG A 25 29.46 15.85 -12.28
CA ARG A 25 28.81 16.87 -11.42
C ARG A 25 29.74 18.03 -11.10
N GLU A 26 31.01 17.72 -10.83
CA GLU A 26 32.04 18.72 -10.52
C GLU A 26 32.35 19.60 -11.74
N ASP A 27 32.36 19.02 -12.94
CA ASP A 27 32.59 19.75 -14.19
C ASP A 27 31.44 20.73 -14.48
N MET A 28 30.20 20.35 -14.19
CA MET A 28 29.05 21.25 -14.29
C MET A 28 29.10 22.36 -13.24
N GLN A 29 29.39 22.04 -11.98
CA GLN A 29 29.50 23.03 -10.89
C GLN A 29 30.59 24.08 -11.13
N ARG A 30 31.66 23.75 -11.86
CA ARG A 30 32.70 24.72 -12.27
C ARG A 30 32.20 25.79 -13.25
N LEU A 31 31.08 25.56 -13.94
CA LEU A 31 30.44 26.50 -14.88
C LEU A 31 29.35 27.37 -14.24
N HIS A 32 29.09 27.20 -12.94
CA HIS A 32 28.25 28.10 -12.14
C HIS A 32 28.56 29.61 -12.35
N PRO A 33 29.83 30.08 -12.43
CA PRO A 33 30.13 31.49 -12.69
C PRO A 33 29.83 31.95 -14.12
N GLU A 34 29.75 31.06 -15.11
CA GLU A 34 29.50 31.41 -16.51
C GLU A 34 28.01 31.32 -16.89
N LEU A 35 27.22 30.52 -16.15
CA LEU A 35 25.82 30.23 -16.48
C LEU A 35 24.78 31.03 -15.69
N CYS A 36 25.20 31.84 -14.71
CA CYS A 36 24.29 32.61 -13.85
C CYS A 36 23.17 31.77 -13.17
N LEU A 37 23.41 30.46 -12.97
CA LEU A 37 22.49 29.54 -12.28
C LEU A 37 23.04 29.25 -10.89
N SER A 38 22.16 29.11 -9.89
CA SER A 38 22.59 28.69 -8.55
C SER A 38 23.04 27.23 -8.53
N LEU A 39 23.89 26.88 -7.56
CA LEU A 39 24.45 25.52 -7.43
C LEU A 39 23.36 24.45 -7.29
N GLU A 40 22.26 24.77 -6.60
CA GLU A 40 21.09 23.90 -6.41
C GLU A 40 20.27 23.71 -7.70
N GLU A 41 20.12 24.76 -8.51
CA GLU A 41 19.43 24.67 -9.80
C GLU A 41 20.24 23.84 -10.78
N LEU A 42 21.57 24.01 -10.78
CA LEU A 42 22.46 23.24 -11.63
C LEU A 42 22.49 21.76 -11.26
N GLU A 43 22.40 21.44 -9.97
CA GLU A 43 22.27 20.07 -9.48
C GLU A 43 20.95 19.43 -9.92
N LYS A 44 19.84 20.18 -9.87
CA LYS A 44 18.54 19.73 -10.41
C LYS A 44 18.61 19.48 -11.92
N VAL A 45 19.29 20.35 -12.67
CA VAL A 45 19.52 20.14 -14.10
C VAL A 45 20.36 18.89 -14.33
N PHE A 46 21.45 18.70 -13.59
CA PHE A 46 22.30 17.51 -13.70
C PHE A 46 21.50 16.22 -13.47
N VAL A 47 20.72 16.16 -12.38
CA VAL A 47 19.88 14.99 -12.05
C VAL A 47 18.81 14.74 -13.11
N THR A 48 18.29 15.78 -13.74
CA THR A 48 17.29 15.66 -14.82
C THR A 48 17.92 15.17 -16.13
N LEU A 49 19.18 15.52 -16.38
CA LEU A 49 19.92 15.08 -17.56
C LEU A 49 20.52 13.67 -17.38
N ASP A 50 20.86 13.28 -16.15
CA ASP A 50 21.48 11.99 -15.75
C ASP A 50 20.42 10.89 -15.63
N ALA A 51 19.82 10.52 -16.76
CA ALA A 51 18.69 9.58 -16.82
C ALA A 51 19.04 8.17 -16.30
N ASP A 52 20.31 7.77 -16.38
CA ASP A 52 20.80 6.49 -15.89
C ASP A 52 21.37 6.56 -14.47
N GLY A 53 21.45 7.76 -13.89
CA GLY A 53 21.85 8.01 -12.51
C GLY A 53 23.29 7.59 -12.21
N ASN A 54 24.14 7.51 -13.23
CA ASN A 54 25.51 7.02 -13.10
C ASN A 54 26.48 8.12 -12.63
N GLY A 55 26.02 9.37 -12.52
CA GLY A 55 26.82 10.53 -12.09
C GLY A 55 27.70 11.14 -13.18
N SER A 56 27.50 10.77 -14.45
CA SER A 56 28.29 11.17 -15.63
C SER A 56 27.38 11.35 -16.85
N LEU A 57 27.23 12.58 -17.31
CA LEU A 57 26.40 12.88 -18.48
C LEU A 57 27.13 12.50 -19.77
N THR A 58 26.58 11.53 -20.51
CA THR A 58 27.06 11.21 -21.85
C THR A 58 26.55 12.24 -22.88
N PRO A 59 27.20 12.39 -24.05
CA PRO A 59 26.77 13.35 -25.07
C PRO A 59 25.33 13.13 -25.53
N LYS A 60 24.85 11.88 -25.48
CA LYS A 60 23.48 11.49 -25.85
C LYS A 60 22.46 11.94 -24.80
N GLU A 61 22.77 11.75 -23.52
CA GLU A 61 21.94 12.23 -22.40
C GLU A 61 21.89 13.75 -22.36
N PHE A 62 23.05 14.39 -22.55
CA PHE A 62 23.14 15.84 -22.61
C PHE A 62 22.29 16.42 -23.75
N THR A 63 22.42 15.90 -24.97
CA THR A 63 21.65 16.42 -26.12
C THR A 63 20.15 16.12 -26.04
N THR A 64 19.78 14.95 -25.54
CA THR A 64 18.37 14.55 -25.38
C THR A 64 17.72 15.39 -24.28
N GLY A 65 18.32 15.42 -23.11
CA GLY A 65 17.81 16.15 -21.96
C GLY A 65 17.88 17.67 -22.16
N PHE A 66 18.84 18.23 -22.90
CA PHE A 66 18.88 19.67 -23.21
C PHE A 66 17.74 20.10 -24.15
N SER A 67 17.31 19.20 -25.05
CA SER A 67 16.13 19.44 -25.89
C SER A 67 14.82 19.45 -25.10
N GLU A 68 14.76 18.65 -24.03
CA GLU A 68 13.62 18.52 -23.13
C GLU A 68 13.60 19.64 -22.08
N PHE A 69 14.77 19.96 -21.53
CA PHE A 69 15.00 21.09 -20.64
C PHE A 69 14.61 22.41 -21.32
N ARG A 70 14.89 22.59 -22.61
CA ARG A 70 14.45 23.79 -23.34
C ARG A 70 12.93 23.92 -23.40
N LYS A 71 12.18 22.82 -23.47
CA LYS A 71 10.69 22.85 -23.41
C LYS A 71 10.21 23.30 -22.03
N HIS A 72 10.91 22.89 -20.97
CA HIS A 72 10.66 23.34 -19.60
C HIS A 72 11.12 24.79 -19.36
N VAL A 73 12.20 25.25 -19.98
CA VAL A 73 12.73 26.63 -19.87
C VAL A 73 11.92 27.63 -20.69
N SER A 74 11.18 27.21 -21.73
CA SER A 74 10.14 28.07 -22.32
C SER A 74 9.06 28.51 -21.31
N CYS A 75 8.96 27.86 -20.14
CA CYS A 75 8.13 28.31 -19.03
C CYS A 75 8.86 29.21 -18.01
N ILE A 76 10.20 29.31 -18.07
CA ILE A 76 11.04 30.08 -17.14
C ILE A 76 11.55 31.39 -17.78
N GLU A 77 11.56 31.49 -19.12
CA GLU A 77 11.93 32.69 -19.89
C GLU A 77 10.92 33.86 -19.83
N PHE A 78 10.07 33.96 -18.78
CA PHE A 78 9.22 35.16 -18.57
C PHE A 78 9.79 36.13 -17.51
N TYR A 79 10.80 35.76 -16.74
CA TYR A 79 11.28 36.60 -15.62
C TYR A 79 12.61 37.34 -15.84
N SER A 80 13.23 37.23 -17.02
CA SER A 80 14.45 37.97 -17.31
C SER A 80 14.51 38.46 -18.75
N CYS A 81 14.32 39.77 -18.93
CA CYS A 81 14.59 40.56 -20.14
C CYS A 81 13.47 40.71 -21.19
N SER A 82 12.54 41.63 -20.91
CA SER A 82 11.79 42.48 -21.86
C SER A 82 10.90 43.35 -20.96
N ILE A 83 10.99 44.68 -20.85
CA ILE A 83 10.53 45.65 -21.85
C ILE A 83 11.27 46.98 -21.58
N LEU A 84 12.18 47.32 -22.48
CA LEU A 84 12.48 48.71 -22.84
C LEU A 84 11.51 49.10 -23.95
N PHE A 85 10.90 50.28 -23.84
CA PHE A 85 10.01 50.94 -24.79
C PHE A 85 8.65 50.29 -25.06
N THR A 86 7.58 50.90 -24.54
CA THR A 86 6.44 51.23 -25.41
C THR A 86 5.68 52.45 -24.91
N SER A 87 5.59 53.43 -25.79
CA SER A 87 4.85 54.68 -25.63
C SER A 87 3.37 54.40 -25.36
N ILE A 88 2.82 55.04 -24.32
CA ILE A 88 1.37 55.21 -24.18
C ILE A 88 1.09 56.72 -24.08
N LYS A 89 0.75 57.31 -25.23
CA LYS A 89 -0.03 58.55 -25.31
C LYS A 89 -1.50 58.14 -25.32
N LYS A 90 -2.24 58.44 -24.26
CA LYS A 90 -3.69 58.61 -24.31
C LYS A 90 -4.02 59.86 -23.51
N HIS A 91 -4.35 60.91 -24.24
CA HIS A 91 -4.90 62.16 -23.72
C HIS A 91 -6.22 61.88 -23.02
N PHE A 92 -6.38 62.36 -21.79
CA PHE A 92 -7.66 62.51 -21.13
C PHE A 92 -7.83 63.99 -20.79
N ILE A 93 -8.59 64.71 -21.61
CA ILE A 93 -8.92 66.11 -21.35
C ILE A 93 -10.10 66.11 -20.37
N LEU A 94 -9.84 66.49 -19.11
CA LEU A 94 -10.87 66.87 -18.14
C LEU A 94 -10.83 68.39 -17.95
N PRO A 95 -11.99 69.08 -17.89
CA PRO A 95 -12.02 70.52 -17.74
C PRO A 95 -11.79 70.90 -16.26
N VAL A 96 -10.59 71.43 -15.96
CA VAL A 96 -10.32 72.09 -14.68
C VAL A 96 -10.89 73.50 -14.73
N HIS A 97 -12.11 73.68 -14.24
CA HIS A 97 -12.60 75.00 -13.86
C HIS A 97 -12.26 75.24 -12.39
N LEU A 98 -11.06 75.75 -12.11
CA LEU A 98 -10.67 76.17 -10.76
C LEU A 98 -11.06 77.63 -10.54
N THR A 99 -12.08 77.82 -9.71
CA THR A 99 -12.47 79.11 -9.16
C THR A 99 -11.31 79.75 -8.40
N MET A 100 -10.91 80.93 -8.85
CA MET A 100 -10.05 81.85 -8.13
C MET A 100 -10.74 82.32 -6.86
N HIS A 101 -10.32 81.81 -5.70
CA HIS A 101 -10.56 82.47 -4.42
C HIS A 101 -9.29 82.47 -3.57
N THR A 102 -9.04 83.65 -3.03
CA THR A 102 -7.94 84.03 -2.14
C THR A 102 -8.30 83.68 -0.70
N GLY A 103 -7.44 82.92 0.00
CA GLY A 103 -7.33 83.02 1.47
C GLY A 103 -7.20 81.71 2.25
N SER A 104 -6.16 81.66 3.10
CA SER A 104 -5.89 80.73 4.20
C SER A 104 -5.27 79.37 3.87
N GLN A 105 -4.17 79.03 4.55
CA GLN A 105 -3.44 77.76 4.43
C GLN A 105 -4.30 76.51 4.73
N THR A 106 -5.43 76.68 5.42
CA THR A 106 -6.41 75.63 5.69
C THR A 106 -7.19 75.16 4.46
N ASP A 107 -7.30 75.99 3.43
CA ASP A 107 -8.01 75.64 2.19
C ASP A 107 -7.10 74.81 1.25
N GLU A 108 -5.79 75.04 1.31
CA GLU A 108 -4.78 74.37 0.48
C GLU A 108 -4.64 72.88 0.84
N GLU A 109 -4.67 72.57 2.13
CA GLU A 109 -4.60 71.19 2.65
C GLU A 109 -5.85 70.39 2.29
N PHE A 110 -7.02 71.04 2.27
CA PHE A 110 -8.27 70.42 1.85
C PHE A 110 -8.27 70.11 0.34
N HIS A 111 -7.72 71.00 -0.49
CA HIS A 111 -7.60 70.78 -1.92
C HIS A 111 -6.69 69.60 -2.27
N PHE A 112 -5.53 69.49 -1.63
CA PHE A 112 -4.63 68.36 -1.82
C PHE A 112 -5.27 67.05 -1.31
N SER A 113 -5.86 67.05 -0.11
CA SER A 113 -6.53 65.86 0.44
C SER A 113 -7.67 65.38 -0.47
N ASN A 114 -8.51 66.29 -0.97
CA ASN A 114 -9.61 65.93 -1.87
C ASN A 114 -9.10 65.40 -3.23
N LEU A 115 -7.98 65.91 -3.74
CA LEU A 115 -7.33 65.35 -4.93
C LEU A 115 -6.84 63.92 -4.65
N MET A 116 -6.11 63.70 -3.55
CA MET A 116 -5.57 62.39 -3.17
C MET A 116 -6.68 61.37 -2.88
N ASP A 117 -7.78 61.79 -2.25
CA ASP A 117 -8.97 60.98 -2.01
C ASP A 117 -9.64 60.56 -3.33
N ARG A 118 -9.76 61.47 -4.30
CA ARG A 118 -10.31 61.16 -5.64
C ARG A 118 -9.40 60.26 -6.46
N LEU A 119 -8.10 60.33 -6.22
CA LEU A 119 -7.09 59.48 -6.87
C LEU A 119 -6.92 58.12 -6.18
N GLY A 120 -7.59 57.90 -5.05
CA GLY A 120 -7.46 56.65 -4.30
C GLY A 120 -6.06 56.44 -3.69
N ALA A 121 -5.30 57.52 -3.50
CA ALA A 121 -3.89 57.45 -3.11
C ALA A 121 -3.67 56.78 -1.75
N LYS A 122 -4.64 56.91 -0.83
CA LYS A 122 -4.64 56.27 0.50
C LYS A 122 -4.61 54.74 0.46
N MET A 123 -5.00 54.13 -0.65
CA MET A 123 -4.96 52.67 -0.79
C MET A 123 -3.58 52.19 -1.26
N VAL A 124 -2.69 53.09 -1.69
CA VAL A 124 -1.42 52.70 -2.32
C VAL A 124 -0.17 53.39 -1.77
N LEU A 125 -0.26 54.59 -1.21
CA LEU A 125 0.86 55.28 -0.57
C LEU A 125 0.73 55.26 0.95
N ASP A 126 1.80 54.85 1.62
CA ASP A 126 1.92 54.91 3.08
C ASP A 126 2.29 56.32 3.59
N ASP A 127 2.93 57.15 2.74
CA ASP A 127 3.29 58.54 3.05
C ASP A 127 2.99 59.48 1.88
N GLU A 128 2.20 60.53 2.15
CA GLU A 128 1.80 61.56 1.18
C GLU A 128 2.58 62.88 1.39
N SER A 129 3.48 62.93 2.39
CA SER A 129 4.15 64.15 2.86
C SER A 129 5.03 64.81 1.81
N ASP A 130 5.83 64.03 1.09
CA ASP A 130 6.73 64.53 0.03
C ASP A 130 5.95 65.07 -1.18
N MET A 131 4.87 64.38 -1.54
CA MET A 131 3.99 64.77 -2.65
C MET A 131 3.22 66.05 -2.33
N LYS A 132 2.77 66.18 -1.09
CA LYS A 132 2.14 67.39 -0.55
C LYS A 132 3.10 68.56 -0.55
N GLN A 133 4.35 68.35 -0.12
CA GLN A 133 5.37 69.39 -0.12
C GLN A 133 5.68 69.87 -1.55
N LEU A 134 5.84 68.95 -2.50
CA LEU A 134 6.07 69.28 -3.90
C LEU A 134 4.88 70.04 -4.53
N TRP A 135 3.64 69.63 -4.23
CA TRP A 135 2.44 70.31 -4.72
C TRP A 135 2.35 71.76 -4.18
N LEU A 136 2.66 71.97 -2.91
CA LEU A 136 2.71 73.29 -2.28
C LEU A 136 3.82 74.18 -2.86
N GLN A 137 4.99 73.62 -3.17
CA GLN A 137 6.10 74.34 -3.80
C GLN A 137 5.78 74.73 -5.24
N LEU A 138 5.26 73.80 -6.05
CA LEU A 138 4.87 74.06 -7.44
C LEU A 138 3.79 75.14 -7.55
N ARG A 139 2.85 75.18 -6.60
CA ARG A 139 1.79 76.21 -6.57
C ARG A 139 2.32 77.61 -6.23
N LYS A 140 3.42 77.72 -5.46
CA LYS A 140 4.04 78.99 -5.05
C LYS A 140 5.03 79.52 -6.07
N ASP A 141 5.89 78.65 -6.59
CA ASP A 141 7.03 79.05 -7.41
C ASP A 141 6.71 79.00 -8.92
N GLU A 142 5.93 77.99 -9.37
CA GLU A 142 5.64 77.77 -10.79
C GLU A 142 4.19 77.26 -11.03
N PRO A 143 3.17 78.13 -10.88
CA PRO A 143 1.75 77.72 -10.90
C PRO A 143 1.29 77.16 -12.25
N HIS A 144 2.02 77.46 -13.33
CA HIS A 144 1.71 76.95 -14.67
C HIS A 144 2.00 75.44 -14.80
N LEU A 145 2.92 74.89 -13.98
CA LEU A 145 3.31 73.48 -14.01
C LEU A 145 2.39 72.59 -13.14
N LEU A 146 1.63 73.19 -12.21
CA LEU A 146 0.75 72.48 -11.29
C LEU A 146 -0.27 71.59 -12.01
N SER A 147 -0.86 72.08 -13.10
CA SER A 147 -1.82 71.33 -13.92
C SER A 147 -1.23 70.05 -14.53
N SER A 148 0.00 70.13 -15.03
CA SER A 148 0.71 68.97 -15.60
C SER A 148 1.12 67.96 -14.51
N PHE A 149 1.41 68.44 -13.31
CA PHE A 149 1.69 67.59 -12.15
C PHE A 149 0.43 66.87 -11.68
N GLU A 150 -0.71 67.55 -11.60
CA GLU A 150 -2.00 66.92 -11.27
C GLU A 150 -2.43 65.88 -12.32
N GLU A 151 -2.24 66.17 -13.62
CA GLU A 151 -2.48 65.19 -14.70
C GLU A 151 -1.54 63.97 -14.59
N PHE A 152 -0.28 64.20 -14.23
CA PHE A 152 0.68 63.13 -13.96
C PHE A 152 0.25 62.26 -12.78
N LEU A 153 -0.18 62.86 -11.67
CA LEU A 153 -0.71 62.13 -10.51
C LEU A 153 -1.94 61.29 -10.91
N VAL A 154 -2.90 61.89 -11.63
CA VAL A 154 -4.08 61.16 -12.14
C VAL A 154 -3.66 59.92 -12.92
N ARG A 155 -2.68 60.07 -13.81
CA ARG A 155 -2.19 58.96 -14.64
C ARG A 155 -1.49 57.89 -13.81
N ILE A 156 -0.59 58.26 -12.91
CA ILE A 156 0.16 57.30 -12.09
C ILE A 156 -0.78 56.54 -11.17
N PHE A 157 -1.69 57.22 -10.48
CA PHE A 157 -2.64 56.55 -9.59
C PHE A 157 -3.63 55.67 -10.35
N SER A 158 -4.07 56.07 -11.54
CA SER A 158 -4.92 55.21 -12.39
C SER A 158 -4.19 53.93 -12.81
N GLN A 159 -2.93 54.04 -13.25
CA GLN A 159 -2.12 52.87 -13.63
C GLN A 159 -1.85 51.96 -12.44
N LEU A 160 -1.62 52.55 -11.28
CA LEU A 160 -1.34 51.83 -10.05
C LEU A 160 -2.58 51.10 -9.52
N GLN A 161 -3.76 51.74 -9.60
CA GLN A 161 -5.03 51.13 -9.27
C GLN A 161 -5.40 50.00 -10.25
N GLU A 162 -5.14 50.19 -11.55
CA GLU A 162 -5.34 49.13 -12.56
C GLU A 162 -4.45 47.92 -12.26
N ALA A 163 -3.16 48.14 -11.94
CA ALA A 163 -2.25 47.08 -11.54
C ALA A 163 -2.67 46.36 -10.25
N ASP A 164 -3.17 47.08 -9.23
CA ASP A 164 -3.69 46.46 -8.01
C ASP A 164 -4.95 45.62 -8.26
N ASN A 165 -5.86 46.12 -9.10
CA ASN A 165 -7.04 45.35 -9.52
C ASN A 165 -6.65 44.08 -10.28
N GLU A 166 -5.71 44.17 -11.23
CA GLU A 166 -5.18 43.01 -11.95
C GLU A 166 -4.52 42.00 -11.00
N LYS A 167 -3.74 42.47 -10.03
CA LYS A 167 -3.16 41.63 -8.99
C LYS A 167 -4.26 40.90 -8.20
N ASN A 168 -5.29 41.61 -7.74
CA ASN A 168 -6.38 41.03 -6.96
C ASN A 168 -7.17 39.98 -7.77
N GLU A 169 -7.43 40.23 -9.05
CA GLU A 169 -8.06 39.27 -9.95
C GLU A 169 -7.21 38.02 -10.17
N LEU A 170 -5.89 38.19 -10.36
CA LEU A 170 -4.95 37.07 -10.47
C LEU A 170 -4.87 36.27 -9.17
N GLU A 171 -4.83 36.94 -8.01
CA GLU A 171 -4.87 36.28 -6.71
C GLU A 171 -6.17 35.50 -6.51
N TYR A 172 -7.31 36.05 -6.91
CA TYR A 172 -8.60 35.36 -6.86
C TYR A 172 -8.63 34.14 -7.76
N ALA A 173 -8.16 34.26 -9.01
CA ALA A 173 -8.06 33.15 -9.95
C ALA A 173 -7.15 32.04 -9.43
N LEU A 174 -6.01 32.40 -8.82
CA LEU A 174 -5.07 31.47 -8.22
C LEU A 174 -5.68 30.76 -7.00
N LYS A 175 -6.33 31.48 -6.09
CA LYS A 175 -7.05 30.89 -4.94
C LYS A 175 -8.12 29.91 -5.40
N LYS A 176 -8.88 30.26 -6.45
CA LYS A 176 -9.89 29.37 -7.04
C LYS A 176 -9.26 28.11 -7.64
N LYS A 177 -8.11 28.23 -8.30
CA LYS A 177 -7.38 27.07 -8.84
C LYS A 177 -6.84 26.16 -7.75
N ILE A 178 -6.29 26.73 -6.67
CA ILE A 178 -5.84 25.97 -5.50
C ILE A 178 -7.01 25.20 -4.89
N ALA A 179 -8.13 25.87 -4.64
CA ALA A 179 -9.32 25.21 -4.07
C ALA A 179 -9.82 24.06 -4.96
N ALA A 180 -9.84 24.24 -6.29
CA ALA A 180 -10.22 23.18 -7.22
C ALA A 180 -9.26 21.97 -7.18
N TYR A 181 -7.95 22.21 -7.07
CA TYR A 181 -6.97 21.13 -6.91
C TYR A 181 -7.10 20.45 -5.55
N ASP A 182 -7.35 21.19 -4.47
CA ASP A 182 -7.57 20.62 -3.15
C ASP A 182 -8.81 19.71 -3.14
N GLU A 183 -9.90 20.11 -3.80
CA GLU A 183 -11.11 19.30 -3.98
C GLU A 183 -10.83 18.02 -4.80
N GLU A 184 -10.08 18.12 -5.91
CA GLU A 184 -9.71 16.97 -6.73
C GLU A 184 -8.81 15.98 -5.97
N ILE A 185 -7.85 16.50 -5.20
CA ILE A 185 -6.99 15.71 -4.33
C ILE A 185 -7.82 15.00 -3.26
N GLN A 186 -8.75 15.70 -2.60
CA GLN A 186 -9.65 15.10 -1.61
C GLN A 186 -10.51 13.99 -2.22
N HIS A 187 -11.11 14.22 -3.39
CA HIS A 187 -11.88 13.21 -4.10
C HIS A 187 -11.04 11.97 -4.42
N LEU A 188 -9.79 12.15 -4.89
CA LEU A 188 -8.89 11.04 -5.18
C LEU A 188 -8.52 10.24 -3.91
N TYR A 189 -8.29 10.91 -2.78
CA TYR A 189 -8.06 10.25 -1.50
C TYR A 189 -9.28 9.45 -1.03
N GLU A 190 -10.48 10.02 -1.16
CA GLU A 190 -11.73 9.34 -0.81
C GLU A 190 -11.97 8.12 -1.69
N GLU A 191 -11.74 8.22 -3.00
CA GLU A 191 -11.88 7.11 -3.94
C GLU A 191 -10.88 5.98 -3.64
N MET A 192 -9.62 6.34 -3.36
CA MET A 192 -8.60 5.38 -2.96
C MET A 192 -8.96 4.69 -1.64
N GLU A 193 -9.41 5.42 -0.62
CA GLU A 193 -9.83 4.83 0.65
C GLU A 193 -11.03 3.88 0.48
N GLN A 194 -12.01 4.27 -0.34
CA GLN A 194 -13.14 3.40 -0.67
C GLN A 194 -12.68 2.13 -1.40
N GLN A 195 -11.72 2.22 -2.31
CA GLN A 195 -11.17 1.05 -3.00
C GLN A 195 -10.43 0.12 -2.03
N ILE A 196 -9.57 0.68 -1.18
CA ILE A 196 -8.84 -0.07 -0.14
C ILE A 196 -9.85 -0.79 0.76
N GLN A 197 -10.92 -0.11 1.19
CA GLN A 197 -11.95 -0.69 2.03
C GLN A 197 -12.70 -1.83 1.34
N LYS A 198 -13.11 -1.64 0.08
CA LYS A 198 -13.78 -2.68 -0.73
C LYS A 198 -12.89 -3.91 -0.93
N GLU A 199 -11.59 -3.72 -1.18
CA GLU A 199 -10.65 -4.83 -1.33
C GLU A 199 -10.41 -5.56 -0.01
N ARG A 200 -10.28 -4.85 1.10
CA ARG A 200 -10.18 -5.44 2.46
C ARG A 200 -11.40 -6.30 2.78
N GLU A 201 -12.61 -5.78 2.56
CA GLU A 201 -13.87 -6.50 2.79
C GLU A 201 -13.98 -7.75 1.91
N ARG A 202 -13.66 -7.63 0.61
CA ARG A 202 -13.66 -8.77 -0.31
C ARG A 202 -12.67 -9.85 0.12
N PHE A 203 -11.47 -9.46 0.56
CA PHE A 203 -10.45 -10.38 1.06
C PHE A 203 -10.91 -11.09 2.34
N LEU A 204 -11.49 -10.34 3.29
CA LEU A 204 -12.05 -10.88 4.54
C LEU A 204 -13.17 -11.88 4.28
N LEU A 205 -14.10 -11.56 3.38
CA LEU A 205 -15.21 -12.46 3.03
C LEU A 205 -14.66 -13.76 2.42
N LYS A 206 -13.78 -13.66 1.42
CA LYS A 206 -13.17 -14.82 0.76
C LYS A 206 -12.37 -15.71 1.72
N ASN A 207 -11.67 -15.12 2.69
CA ASN A 207 -10.95 -15.90 3.70
C ASN A 207 -11.90 -16.59 4.67
N THR A 208 -12.95 -15.89 5.10
CA THR A 208 -13.98 -16.47 5.96
C THR A 208 -14.67 -17.66 5.28
N GLU A 209 -15.07 -17.51 4.02
CA GLU A 209 -15.69 -18.58 3.22
C GLU A 209 -14.77 -19.79 3.05
N ARG A 210 -13.48 -19.55 2.75
CA ARG A 210 -12.48 -20.62 2.65
C ARG A 210 -12.28 -21.35 3.97
N PHE A 211 -12.17 -20.60 5.07
CA PHE A 211 -12.03 -21.19 6.40
C PHE A 211 -13.27 -22.00 6.78
N GLN A 212 -14.46 -21.47 6.54
CA GLN A 212 -15.71 -22.19 6.78
C GLN A 212 -15.82 -23.47 5.95
N SER A 213 -15.50 -23.41 4.66
CA SER A 213 -15.51 -24.59 3.78
C SER A 213 -14.53 -25.65 4.27
N TYR A 214 -13.33 -25.24 4.67
CA TYR A 214 -12.31 -26.13 5.22
C TYR A 214 -12.72 -26.73 6.57
N SER A 215 -13.32 -25.93 7.45
CA SER A 215 -13.86 -26.39 8.74
C SER A 215 -14.96 -27.43 8.54
N GLN A 216 -15.90 -27.17 7.62
CA GLN A 216 -16.98 -28.11 7.29
C GLN A 216 -16.45 -29.43 6.70
N GLU A 217 -15.43 -29.37 5.84
CA GLU A 217 -14.80 -30.57 5.30
C GLU A 217 -14.11 -31.40 6.41
N LEU A 218 -13.42 -30.73 7.34
CA LEU A 218 -12.82 -31.39 8.50
C LEU A 218 -13.87 -32.00 9.43
N GLU A 219 -14.95 -31.29 9.71
CA GLU A 219 -16.07 -31.81 10.52
C GLU A 219 -16.69 -33.04 9.85
N SER A 220 -16.92 -33.03 8.54
CA SER A 220 -17.43 -34.19 7.81
C SER A 220 -16.48 -35.39 7.88
N LYS A 221 -15.16 -35.17 7.77
CA LYS A 221 -14.15 -36.22 7.94
C LYS A 221 -14.12 -36.75 9.36
N LEU A 222 -14.27 -35.89 10.36
CA LEU A 222 -14.31 -36.26 11.77
C LEU A 222 -15.53 -37.14 12.04
N LEU A 223 -16.71 -36.74 11.57
CA LEU A 223 -17.95 -37.52 11.69
C LEU A 223 -17.81 -38.91 11.03
N SER A 224 -17.25 -38.97 9.82
CA SER A 224 -17.01 -40.26 9.15
C SER A 224 -16.04 -41.15 9.93
N LYS A 225 -15.00 -40.56 10.56
CA LYS A 225 -14.06 -41.30 11.40
C LYS A 225 -14.67 -41.74 12.72
N GLU A 226 -15.56 -40.93 13.29
CA GLU A 226 -16.33 -41.28 14.50
C GLU A 226 -17.26 -42.47 14.23
N GLU A 227 -17.94 -42.50 13.08
CA GLU A 227 -18.76 -43.64 12.66
C GLU A 227 -17.92 -44.91 12.45
N GLU A 228 -16.73 -44.79 11.82
CA GLU A 228 -15.81 -45.93 11.66
C GLU A 228 -15.35 -46.49 13.02
N VAL A 229 -15.04 -45.60 13.98
CA VAL A 229 -14.68 -46.01 15.34
C VAL A 229 -15.86 -46.70 16.03
N GLU A 230 -17.08 -46.20 15.89
CA GLU A 230 -18.26 -46.82 16.47
C GLU A 230 -18.49 -48.24 15.90
N GLN A 231 -18.32 -48.42 14.58
CA GLN A 231 -18.37 -49.73 13.94
C GLN A 231 -17.28 -50.69 14.46
N LEU A 232 -16.05 -50.20 14.63
CA LEU A 232 -14.96 -50.99 15.19
C LEU A 232 -15.24 -51.42 16.63
N VAL A 233 -15.79 -50.52 17.46
CA VAL A 233 -16.21 -50.83 18.84
C VAL A 233 -17.30 -51.91 18.86
N GLN A 234 -18.31 -51.81 17.99
CA GLN A 234 -19.35 -52.84 17.87
C GLN A 234 -18.75 -54.20 17.45
N ASN A 235 -17.83 -54.20 16.49
CA ASN A 235 -17.14 -55.41 16.04
C ASN A 235 -16.28 -56.03 17.15
N GLN A 236 -15.53 -55.21 17.89
CA GLN A 236 -14.75 -55.65 19.04
C GLN A 236 -15.65 -56.31 20.08
N LYS A 237 -16.77 -55.67 20.45
CA LYS A 237 -17.72 -56.22 21.43
C LYS A 237 -18.28 -57.58 20.99
N ARG A 238 -18.59 -57.75 19.70
CA ARG A 238 -19.03 -59.03 19.13
C ARG A 238 -17.94 -60.11 19.23
N LEU A 239 -16.70 -59.76 18.88
CA LEU A 239 -15.57 -60.70 18.96
C LEU A 239 -15.26 -61.10 20.41
N GLU A 240 -15.32 -60.14 21.34
CA GLU A 240 -15.17 -60.42 22.77
C GLU A 240 -16.23 -61.41 23.25
N GLN A 241 -17.50 -61.21 22.86
CA GLN A 241 -18.58 -62.15 23.17
C GLN A 241 -18.28 -63.56 22.62
N GLN A 242 -17.89 -63.68 21.35
CA GLN A 242 -17.53 -64.97 20.76
C GLN A 242 -16.36 -65.64 21.49
N CYS A 243 -15.34 -64.88 21.88
CA CYS A 243 -14.23 -65.39 22.69
C CYS A 243 -14.71 -65.92 24.04
N THR A 244 -15.61 -65.20 24.73
CA THR A 244 -16.17 -65.67 26.01
C THR A 244 -16.99 -66.95 25.86
N GLU A 245 -17.79 -67.07 24.80
CA GLU A 245 -18.59 -68.26 24.50
C GLU A 245 -17.71 -69.48 24.15
N LEU A 246 -16.65 -69.28 23.37
CA LEU A 246 -15.69 -70.34 23.07
C LEU A 246 -14.91 -70.79 24.31
N LEU A 247 -14.55 -69.86 25.19
CA LEU A 247 -13.89 -70.17 26.46
C LEU A 247 -14.81 -70.97 27.38
N SER A 248 -16.10 -70.59 27.50
CA SER A 248 -17.06 -71.35 28.30
C SER A 248 -17.30 -72.74 27.71
N GLY A 249 -17.49 -72.85 26.38
CA GLY A 249 -17.65 -74.14 25.71
C GLY A 249 -16.41 -75.04 25.86
N LYS A 250 -15.21 -74.47 25.80
CA LYS A 250 -13.96 -75.21 26.07
C LYS A 250 -13.94 -75.74 27.50
N GLU A 251 -14.30 -74.92 28.48
CA GLU A 251 -14.35 -75.36 29.88
C GLU A 251 -15.38 -76.48 30.08
N GLU A 252 -16.57 -76.37 29.49
CA GLU A 252 -17.60 -77.42 29.50
C GLU A 252 -17.08 -78.74 28.90
N THR A 253 -16.45 -78.70 27.72
CA THR A 253 -15.89 -79.90 27.09
C THR A 253 -14.75 -80.51 27.92
N ASN A 254 -13.95 -79.70 28.62
CA ASN A 254 -12.90 -80.18 29.52
C ASN A 254 -13.51 -80.90 30.74
N VAL A 255 -14.54 -80.32 31.36
CA VAL A 255 -15.28 -80.95 32.46
C VAL A 255 -15.89 -82.28 32.00
N GLU A 256 -16.53 -82.33 30.84
CA GLU A 256 -17.08 -83.58 30.31
C GLU A 256 -15.98 -84.62 30.00
N ASN A 257 -14.87 -84.20 29.42
CA ASN A 257 -13.73 -85.09 29.13
C ASN A 257 -13.13 -85.67 30.42
N THR A 258 -12.98 -84.87 31.49
CA THR A 258 -12.51 -85.37 32.80
C THR A 258 -13.49 -86.37 33.41
N LYS A 259 -14.80 -86.12 33.31
CA LYS A 259 -15.85 -87.07 33.73
C LYS A 259 -15.79 -88.37 32.93
N LEU A 260 -15.65 -88.31 31.61
CA LEU A 260 -15.50 -89.48 30.74
C LEU A 260 -14.22 -90.27 31.05
N LYS A 261 -13.11 -89.60 31.38
CA LYS A 261 -11.88 -90.25 31.84
C LYS A 261 -12.07 -91.00 33.15
N LEU A 262 -12.73 -90.39 34.13
CA LEU A 262 -13.02 -91.02 35.42
C LEU A 262 -13.91 -92.26 35.26
N THR A 263 -15.00 -92.14 34.50
CA THR A 263 -15.91 -93.27 34.22
C THR A 263 -15.20 -94.38 33.43
N ASN A 264 -14.36 -94.06 32.44
CA ASN A 264 -13.53 -95.06 31.77
C ASN A 264 -12.56 -95.77 32.72
N GLN A 265 -11.94 -95.06 33.66
CA GLN A 265 -11.08 -95.67 34.68
C GLN A 265 -11.86 -96.59 35.62
N GLU A 266 -13.08 -96.20 36.00
CA GLU A 266 -13.97 -97.05 36.80
C GLU A 266 -14.34 -98.33 36.05
N LEU A 267 -14.75 -98.21 34.79
CA LEU A 267 -15.08 -99.36 33.94
C LEU A 267 -13.88 -100.29 33.72
N LEU A 268 -12.66 -99.75 33.54
CA LEU A 268 -11.45 -100.57 33.45
C LEU A 268 -11.18 -101.34 34.75
N ARG A 269 -11.31 -100.70 35.92
CA ARG A 269 -11.18 -101.38 37.22
C ARG A 269 -12.21 -102.49 37.39
N ASP A 270 -13.45 -102.24 36.95
CA ASP A 270 -14.52 -103.24 37.00
C ASP A 270 -14.27 -104.39 36.02
N LEU A 271 -13.76 -104.10 34.82
CA LEU A 271 -13.33 -105.10 33.84
C LEU A 271 -12.18 -105.96 34.38
N GLU A 272 -11.17 -105.35 34.98
CA GLU A 272 -10.05 -106.06 35.62
C GLU A 272 -10.55 -106.95 36.76
N ARG A 273 -11.46 -106.43 37.61
CA ARG A 273 -12.07 -107.20 38.70
C ARG A 273 -12.84 -108.40 38.15
N THR A 274 -13.74 -108.20 37.20
CA THR A 274 -14.54 -109.28 36.60
C THR A 274 -13.66 -110.27 35.82
N SER A 275 -12.62 -109.82 35.13
CA SER A 275 -11.63 -110.70 34.48
C SER A 275 -10.88 -111.54 35.50
N HIS A 276 -10.48 -110.97 36.64
CA HIS A 276 -9.83 -111.71 37.72
C HIS A 276 -10.77 -112.75 38.33
N GLU A 277 -12.02 -112.37 38.61
CA GLU A 277 -13.08 -113.27 39.09
C GLU A 277 -13.33 -114.42 38.09
N LEU A 278 -13.44 -114.12 36.79
CA LEU A 278 -13.58 -115.13 35.74
C LEU A 278 -12.36 -116.05 35.64
N SER A 279 -11.15 -115.53 35.80
CA SER A 279 -9.92 -116.34 35.85
C SER A 279 -9.93 -117.30 37.03
N LEU A 280 -10.33 -116.84 38.22
CA LEU A 280 -10.48 -117.67 39.41
C LEU A 280 -11.55 -118.75 39.19
N ALA A 281 -12.72 -118.39 38.66
CA ALA A 281 -13.77 -119.34 38.33
C ALA A 281 -13.32 -120.38 37.28
N ARG A 282 -12.55 -119.96 36.27
CA ARG A 282 -11.96 -120.86 35.27
C ARG A 282 -10.94 -121.82 35.89
N GLN A 283 -10.08 -121.35 36.79
CA GLN A 283 -9.16 -122.21 37.55
C GLN A 283 -9.91 -123.22 38.41
N GLN A 284 -10.95 -122.79 39.13
CA GLN A 284 -11.81 -123.68 39.91
C GLN A 284 -12.49 -124.75 39.04
N LEU A 285 -13.04 -124.37 37.88
CA LEU A 285 -13.61 -125.31 36.92
C LEU A 285 -12.56 -126.30 36.39
N GLN A 286 -11.33 -125.85 36.16
CA GLN A 286 -10.24 -126.73 35.74
C GLN A 286 -9.91 -127.77 36.81
N VAL A 287 -9.79 -127.35 38.08
CA VAL A 287 -9.60 -128.28 39.21
C VAL A 287 -10.73 -129.30 39.29
N LEU A 288 -11.99 -128.85 39.20
CA LEU A 288 -13.15 -129.74 39.19
C LEU A 288 -13.15 -130.70 37.99
N HIS A 289 -12.68 -130.25 36.82
CA HIS A 289 -12.57 -131.10 35.62
C HIS A 289 -11.45 -132.15 35.76
N GLU A 290 -10.29 -131.77 36.32
CA GLU A 290 -9.20 -132.69 36.64
C GLU A 290 -9.64 -133.73 37.68
N GLU A 291 -10.38 -133.31 38.72
CA GLU A 291 -11.00 -134.22 39.69
C GLU A 291 -12.04 -135.15 39.05
N ALA A 292 -12.92 -134.62 38.20
CA ALA A 292 -13.90 -135.43 37.48
C ALA A 292 -13.24 -136.43 36.51
N SER A 293 -12.13 -136.04 35.86
CA SER A 293 -11.34 -136.92 34.98
C SER A 293 -10.64 -138.01 35.77
N ARG A 294 -10.02 -137.68 36.92
CA ARG A 294 -9.46 -138.68 37.85
C ARG A 294 -10.52 -139.66 38.35
N LEU A 295 -11.68 -139.17 38.74
CA LEU A 295 -12.79 -140.03 39.19
C LEU A 295 -13.35 -140.90 38.06
N HIS A 296 -13.25 -140.45 36.81
CA HIS A 296 -13.61 -141.24 35.63
C HIS A 296 -12.57 -142.34 35.35
N GLU A 297 -11.27 -142.01 35.42
CA GLU A 297 -10.16 -142.98 35.32
C GLU A 297 -10.21 -144.02 36.45
N GLU A 298 -10.55 -143.61 37.68
CA GLU A 298 -10.78 -144.53 38.82
C GLU A 298 -12.02 -145.41 38.64
N LYS A 299 -12.96 -145.05 37.75
CA LYS A 299 -14.18 -145.84 37.46
C LYS A 299 -14.03 -146.82 36.30
N GLU A 300 -13.02 -146.64 35.45
CA GLU A 300 -12.71 -147.54 34.33
C GLU A 300 -11.65 -148.61 34.67
N MET A 301 -11.19 -148.66 35.92
CA MET A 301 -10.35 -149.71 36.52
C MET A 301 -11.17 -150.63 37.45
#